data_AF-A0A8R7QDG1-F1
#
_entry.id   AF-A0A8R7QDG1-F1
#
_cell.length_a   1.000
_cell.length_b   1.000
_cell.length_c   1.000
_cell.angle_alpha   90.00
_cell.angle_beta   90.00
_cell.angle_gamma   90.00
#
_symmetry.space_group_name_H-M   'P 1'
#
loop_
_entity.id
_entity.type
_entity.pdbx_description
1 polymer ?
#
loop_
_entity_poly.entity_id
_entity_poly.type
_entity_poly.pdbx_seq_one_letter_code
_entity_poly.pdbx_strand_id
1 'polypeptide(L)'
;MSDGWTDTKKKSLCNFLVNSPKGTVFFTSIDTSEISKTADKVFDMLDQIVERVREENVIQVVTDNASNYKAASDLLMEKRKKLYWTPCGAHCFDFMLEDFEKKIKMHATTITKGRKITAFIYSRTMLIAWLREFTEGKDLIRPAVTRFATTYLTLSCLEQHKGALINKFS
;
A
#
# COMPACT_ATOMS: atom_id res chain seq x y z
N MET A 1 12.13 9.64 -3.08
CA MET A 1 10.93 8.83 -2.75
C MET A 1 11.12 8.24 -1.37
N SER A 2 10.10 8.25 -0.53
CA SER A 2 10.09 7.57 0.77
C SER A 2 9.07 6.44 0.79
N ASP A 3 9.43 5.31 1.38
CA ASP A 3 8.57 4.14 1.54
C ASP A 3 8.61 3.65 2.99
N GLY A 4 7.49 3.81 3.68
CA GLY A 4 7.34 3.50 5.10
C GLY A 4 6.65 2.16 5.31
N TRP A 5 7.19 1.35 6.21
CA TRP A 5 6.51 0.13 6.68
C TRP A 5 6.66 -0.01 8.20
N THR A 6 5.65 -0.62 8.82
CA THR A 6 5.64 -0.93 10.26
C THR A 6 5.55 -2.44 10.44
N ASP A 7 6.43 -3.00 11.27
CA ASP A 7 6.41 -4.43 11.59
C ASP A 7 5.34 -4.79 12.64
N THR A 8 5.16 -6.09 12.89
CA THR A 8 4.20 -6.59 13.89
C THR A 8 4.58 -6.22 15.34
N LYS A 9 5.83 -5.79 15.58
CA LYS A 9 6.32 -5.31 16.87
C LYS A 9 6.21 -3.79 17.00
N LYS A 10 5.50 -3.13 16.07
CA LYS A 10 5.29 -1.67 16.01
C LYS A 10 6.58 -0.87 15.79
N LYS A 11 7.62 -1.48 15.24
CA LYS A 11 8.78 -0.75 14.74
C LYS A 11 8.49 -0.24 13.34
N SER A 12 8.68 1.05 13.13
CA SER A 12 8.49 1.69 11.84
C SER A 12 9.84 2.00 11.21
N LEU A 13 10.01 1.65 9.95
CA LEU A 13 11.18 2.02 9.14
C LEU A 13 10.70 2.78 7.91
N CYS A 14 11.48 3.76 7.50
CA CYS A 14 11.26 4.50 6.26
C CYS A 14 12.50 4.40 5.37
N ASN A 15 12.30 3.77 4.21
CA ASN A 15 13.31 3.65 3.17
C ASN A 15 13.28 4.89 2.29
N PHE A 16 14.45 5.43 1.98
CA PHE A 16 14.61 6.52 1.03
C PHE A 16 15.29 6.01 -0.23
N LEU A 17 14.65 6.28 -1.35
CA LEU A 17 15.15 5.96 -2.69
C LEU A 17 15.34 7.24 -3.48
N VAL A 18 16.45 7.33 -4.20
CA VAL A 18 16.73 8.40 -5.16
C VAL A 18 16.47 7.85 -6.56
N ASN A 19 15.66 8.58 -7.32
CA ASN A 19 15.32 8.21 -8.68
C ASN A 19 15.94 9.21 -9.66
N SER A 20 16.45 8.69 -10.77
CA SER A 20 16.99 9.47 -11.89
C SER A 20 16.66 8.76 -13.22
N PRO A 21 16.93 9.38 -14.38
CA PRO A 21 16.80 8.71 -15.67
C PRO A 21 17.64 7.43 -15.80
N LYS A 22 18.67 7.25 -14.97
CA LYS A 22 19.49 6.02 -14.94
C LYS A 22 18.91 4.91 -14.09
N GLY A 23 17.80 5.16 -13.39
CA GLY A 23 17.12 4.22 -12.51
C GLY A 23 17.00 4.70 -11.07
N THR A 24 16.51 3.79 -10.23
CA THR A 24 16.31 4.00 -8.79
C THR A 24 17.43 3.36 -8.00
N VAL A 25 17.96 4.09 -7.01
CA VAL A 25 18.98 3.59 -6.08
C VAL A 25 18.47 3.74 -4.66
N PHE A 26 18.68 2.71 -3.84
CA PHE A 26 18.47 2.81 -2.40
C PHE A 26 19.48 3.78 -1.80
N PHE A 27 19.01 4.78 -1.06
CA PHE A 27 19.87 5.81 -0.48
C PHE A 27 20.14 5.54 1.00
N THR A 28 19.10 5.34 1.80
CA THR A 28 19.21 5.08 3.24
C THR A 28 17.89 4.53 3.78
N SER A 29 17.94 3.92 4.96
CA SER A 29 16.76 3.62 5.77
C SER A 29 16.86 4.35 7.10
N ILE A 30 15.74 4.82 7.63
CA ILE A 30 15.65 5.53 8.91
C ILE A 30 14.62 4.83 9.79
N ASP A 31 14.93 4.62 11.07
CA ASP A 31 13.94 4.21 12.07
C ASP A 31 13.00 5.38 12.37
N THR A 32 11.74 5.21 12.03
CA THR A 32 10.71 6.24 12.16
C THR A 32 9.73 5.97 13.29
N SER A 33 9.98 4.97 14.13
CA SER A 33 9.10 4.58 15.24
C SER A 33 8.71 5.75 16.15
N GLU A 34 9.64 6.70 16.35
CA GLU A 34 9.44 7.92 17.14
C GLU A 34 9.28 9.21 16.30
N ILE A 35 9.43 9.10 14.98
CA ILE A 35 9.44 10.21 14.02
C ILE A 35 8.07 10.38 13.35
N SER A 36 7.44 9.28 12.95
CA SER A 36 6.21 9.30 12.14
C SER A 36 4.96 9.79 12.90
N LYS A 37 5.09 10.30 14.12
CA LYS A 37 3.96 10.70 14.97
C LYS A 37 3.52 12.15 14.75
N THR A 38 4.39 13.04 14.26
CA THR A 38 4.08 14.46 14.05
C THR A 38 4.58 14.96 12.70
N ALA A 39 3.92 16.00 12.17
CA ALA A 39 4.31 16.62 10.90
C ALA A 39 5.72 17.24 10.98
N ASP A 40 6.05 17.92 12.08
CA ASP A 40 7.36 18.58 12.25
C ASP A 40 8.53 17.59 12.19
N LYS A 41 8.41 16.45 12.88
CA LYS A 41 9.45 15.40 12.87
C LYS A 41 9.61 14.77 11.48
N VAL A 42 8.50 14.56 10.78
CA VAL A 42 8.54 14.07 9.39
C VAL A 42 9.15 15.11 8.47
N PHE A 43 8.84 16.39 8.66
CA PHE A 43 9.44 17.50 7.92
C PHE A 43 10.95 17.54 8.14
N ASP A 44 11.43 17.52 9.38
CA ASP A 44 12.86 17.54 9.70
C ASP A 44 13.60 16.36 9.05
N MET A 45 12.99 15.17 9.07
CA MET A 45 13.53 13.99 8.40
C MET A 45 13.62 14.18 6.89
N LEU A 46 12.53 14.63 6.25
CA LEU A 46 12.50 14.85 4.80
C LEU A 46 13.50 15.93 4.38
N ASP A 47 13.57 17.01 5.15
CA ASP A 47 14.46 18.14 4.93
C ASP A 47 15.94 17.71 5.01
N GLN A 48 16.32 16.93 6.03
CA GLN A 48 17.66 16.34 6.14
C GLN A 48 18.00 15.43 4.97
N ILE A 49 17.04 14.66 4.45
CA ILE A 49 17.26 13.82 3.27
C ILE A 49 17.54 14.68 2.03
N VAL A 50 16.79 15.76 1.84
CA VAL A 50 17.05 16.70 0.73
C VAL A 50 18.45 17.31 0.87
N GLU A 51 18.86 17.72 2.06
CA GLU A 51 20.22 18.27 2.29
C GLU A 51 21.31 17.25 1.96
N ARG A 52 21.13 15.99 2.36
CA ARG A 52 22.10 14.93 2.09
C ARG A 52 22.22 14.60 0.59
N VAL A 53 21.13 14.68 -0.17
CA VAL A 53 21.12 14.53 -1.64
C VAL A 53 21.57 15.82 -2.35
N ARG A 54 21.53 16.93 -1.62
CA ARG A 54 21.68 18.32 -2.06
C ARG A 54 20.49 18.80 -2.88
N GLU A 55 19.96 19.97 -2.51
CA GLU A 55 18.71 20.50 -3.08
C GLU A 55 18.77 20.66 -4.61
N GLU A 56 19.91 21.03 -5.17
CA GLU A 56 20.11 21.20 -6.61
C GLU A 56 19.92 19.89 -7.41
N ASN A 57 20.01 18.74 -6.75
CA ASN A 57 19.81 17.42 -7.36
C ASN A 57 18.40 16.87 -7.13
N VAL A 58 17.57 17.56 -6.35
CA VAL A 58 16.21 17.14 -6.05
C VAL A 58 15.25 18.01 -6.83
N ILE A 59 14.33 17.37 -7.54
CA ILE A 59 13.24 18.05 -8.25
C ILE A 59 11.90 17.73 -7.57
N GLN A 60 11.75 16.50 -7.09
CA GLN A 60 10.50 15.97 -6.56
C GLN A 60 10.71 15.16 -5.28
N VAL A 61 9.83 15.36 -4.32
CA VAL A 61 9.69 14.48 -3.14
C VAL A 61 8.38 13.71 -3.27
N VAL A 62 8.47 12.38 -3.20
CA VAL A 62 7.31 11.48 -3.24
C VAL A 62 7.24 10.73 -1.92
N THR A 63 6.14 10.86 -1.19
CA THR A 63 5.93 10.21 0.11
C THR A 63 4.58 9.51 0.17
N ASP A 64 4.28 8.82 1.28
CA ASP A 64 2.91 8.38 1.54
C ASP A 64 1.95 9.58 1.64
N ASN A 65 0.66 9.26 1.57
CA ASN A 65 -0.43 10.25 1.61
C ASN A 65 -1.12 10.31 3.00
N ALA A 66 -0.42 9.89 4.06
CA ALA A 66 -0.92 10.05 5.41
C ALA A 66 -0.92 11.54 5.82
N SER A 67 -1.79 11.92 6.75
CA SER A 67 -2.03 13.32 7.10
C SER A 67 -0.79 14.05 7.61
N ASN A 68 0.03 13.37 8.41
CA ASN A 68 1.32 13.86 8.91
C ASN A 68 2.33 14.10 7.78
N TYR A 69 2.42 13.21 6.79
CA TYR A 69 3.30 13.38 5.64
C TYR A 69 2.84 14.49 4.71
N LYS A 70 1.52 14.64 4.52
CA LYS A 70 0.97 15.77 3.77
C LYS A 70 1.34 17.10 4.42
N ALA A 71 1.07 17.26 5.72
CA ALA A 71 1.41 18.47 6.46
C ALA A 71 2.93 18.74 6.47
N ALA A 72 3.76 17.71 6.66
CA ALA A 72 5.21 17.83 6.59
C ALA A 72 5.69 18.27 5.19
N SER A 73 5.02 17.77 4.15
CA SER A 73 5.35 18.12 2.77
C SER A 73 4.95 19.55 2.45
N ASP A 74 3.83 20.05 2.99
CA ASP A 74 3.44 21.45 2.87
C ASP A 74 4.52 22.36 3.49
N LEU A 75 5.01 22.04 4.70
CA LEU A 75 6.14 22.74 5.33
C LEU A 75 7.44 22.67 4.49
N LEU A 76 7.71 21.52 3.86
CA LEU A 76 8.87 21.35 2.99
C LEU A 76 8.77 22.22 1.74
N MET A 77 7.58 22.33 1.15
CA MET A 77 7.33 23.21 -0.01
C MET A 77 7.34 24.68 0.40
N GLU A 78 7.01 25.00 1.65
CA GLU A 78 7.20 26.34 2.20
C GLU A 78 8.68 26.73 2.28
N LYS A 79 9.54 25.84 2.78
CA LYS A 79 10.99 26.06 2.91
C LYS A 79 11.72 26.01 1.56
N ARG A 80 11.42 25.03 0.71
CA ARG A 80 12.18 24.72 -0.52
C ARG A 80 11.36 24.97 -1.77
N LYS A 81 11.28 26.24 -2.17
CA LYS A 81 10.43 26.74 -3.28
C LYS A 81 10.73 26.16 -4.67
N LYS A 82 11.87 25.50 -4.86
CA LYS A 82 12.28 24.89 -6.13
C LYS A 82 11.83 23.44 -6.28
N LEU A 83 11.35 22.84 -5.19
CA LEU A 83 10.88 21.46 -5.17
C LEU A 83 9.37 21.41 -5.34
N TYR A 84 8.87 20.24 -5.73
CA TYR A 84 7.46 19.91 -5.59
C TYR A 84 7.27 18.58 -4.87
N TRP A 85 6.15 18.46 -4.17
CA TRP A 85 5.73 17.22 -3.54
C TRP A 85 4.60 16.58 -4.34
N THR A 86 4.59 15.26 -4.37
CA THR A 86 3.44 14.48 -4.85
C THR A 86 3.16 13.29 -3.93
N PRO A 87 1.89 12.97 -3.67
CA PRO A 87 1.55 11.75 -2.94
C PRO A 87 1.90 10.51 -3.75
N CYS A 88 2.23 9.41 -3.07
CA CYS A 88 2.50 8.12 -3.68
C CYS A 88 1.27 7.62 -4.45
N GLY A 89 1.45 7.39 -5.76
CA GLY A 89 0.37 6.94 -6.64
C GLY A 89 -0.28 5.63 -6.18
N ALA A 90 0.50 4.66 -5.69
CA ALA A 90 -0.04 3.40 -5.17
C ALA A 90 -0.98 3.63 -3.98
N HIS A 91 -0.61 4.52 -3.05
CA HIS A 91 -1.46 4.90 -1.92
C HIS A 91 -2.70 5.68 -2.37
N CYS A 92 -2.60 6.52 -3.40
CA CYS A 92 -3.77 7.19 -3.98
C CYS A 92 -4.78 6.17 -4.54
N PHE A 93 -4.32 5.15 -5.26
CA PHE A 93 -5.18 4.06 -5.72
C PHE A 93 -5.79 3.28 -4.56
N ASP A 94 -5.01 2.99 -3.51
CA ASP A 94 -5.51 2.29 -2.33
C ASP A 94 -6.66 3.04 -1.66
N PHE A 95 -6.53 4.36 -1.49
CA PHE A 95 -7.59 5.19 -0.93
C PHE A 95 -8.81 5.32 -1.84
N MET A 96 -8.65 5.36 -3.17
CA MET A 96 -9.80 5.31 -4.07
C MET A 96 -10.58 3.99 -3.92
N LEU A 97 -9.89 2.86 -3.82
CA LEU A 97 -10.50 1.55 -3.61
C LEU A 97 -11.18 1.43 -2.24
N GLU A 98 -10.58 2.03 -1.20
CA GLU A 98 -11.18 2.17 0.12
C GLU A 98 -12.48 2.97 0.08
N ASP A 99 -12.47 4.10 -0.63
CA ASP A 99 -13.64 4.96 -0.79
C ASP A 99 -14.77 4.24 -1.52
N PHE A 100 -14.47 3.44 -2.54
CA PHE A 100 -15.47 2.59 -3.19
C PHE A 100 -16.07 1.58 -2.20
N GLU A 101 -15.24 0.89 -1.41
CA GLU A 101 -15.74 -0.04 -0.38
C GLU A 101 -16.65 0.66 0.63
N LYS A 102 -16.28 1.86 1.11
CA LYS A 102 -17.04 2.60 2.14
C LYS A 102 -18.28 3.31 1.62
N LYS A 103 -18.21 3.92 0.43
CA LYS A 103 -19.24 4.83 -0.09
C LYS A 103 -20.22 4.14 -1.04
N ILE A 104 -19.86 3.00 -1.64
CA ILE A 104 -20.73 2.27 -2.56
C ILE A 104 -21.23 0.99 -1.87
N LYS A 105 -22.50 0.96 -1.47
CA LYS A 105 -23.12 -0.17 -0.73
C LYS A 105 -22.96 -1.52 -1.42
N MET A 106 -23.02 -1.55 -2.75
CA MET A 106 -22.79 -2.76 -3.53
C MET A 106 -21.38 -3.30 -3.32
N HIS A 107 -20.35 -2.44 -3.34
CA HIS A 107 -18.96 -2.84 -3.12
C HIS A 107 -18.77 -3.38 -1.69
N ALA A 108 -19.26 -2.65 -0.67
CA ALA A 108 -19.21 -3.09 0.72
C ALA A 108 -19.78 -4.51 0.89
N THR A 109 -20.95 -4.74 0.30
CA THR A 109 -21.68 -6.03 0.39
C THR A 109 -20.93 -7.14 -0.33
N THR A 110 -20.47 -6.90 -1.56
CA THR A 110 -19.76 -7.89 -2.37
C THR A 110 -18.41 -8.26 -1.73
N ILE A 111 -17.64 -7.27 -1.28
CA ILE A 111 -16.37 -7.47 -0.59
C ILE A 111 -16.59 -8.30 0.68
N THR A 112 -17.59 -7.96 1.50
CA THR A 112 -17.90 -8.70 2.73
C THR A 112 -18.24 -10.16 2.44
N LYS A 113 -19.05 -10.42 1.39
CA LYS A 113 -19.38 -11.79 0.97
C LYS A 113 -18.16 -12.55 0.46
N GLY A 114 -17.33 -11.92 -0.37
CA GLY A 114 -16.08 -12.52 -0.87
C GLY A 114 -15.10 -12.87 0.25
N ARG A 115 -14.95 -11.97 1.24
CA ARG A 115 -14.16 -12.23 2.46
C ARG A 115 -14.69 -13.42 3.26
N LYS A 116 -16.01 -13.58 3.38
CA LYS A 116 -16.61 -14.75 4.05
C LYS A 116 -16.31 -16.06 3.31
N ILE A 117 -16.45 -16.08 1.98
CA ILE A 117 -16.17 -17.27 1.17
C ILE A 117 -14.70 -17.67 1.30
N THR A 118 -13.79 -16.71 1.11
CA THR A 118 -12.35 -16.97 1.21
C THR A 118 -11.95 -17.39 2.61
N ALA A 119 -12.42 -16.71 3.66
CA ALA A 119 -12.16 -17.12 5.04
C ALA A 119 -12.67 -18.54 5.33
N PHE A 120 -13.85 -18.91 4.84
CA PHE A 120 -14.39 -20.26 4.99
C PHE A 120 -13.48 -21.32 4.35
N ILE A 121 -13.07 -21.11 3.10
CA ILE A 121 -12.17 -22.03 2.38
C ILE A 121 -10.82 -22.15 3.11
N TYR A 122 -10.18 -21.02 3.40
CA TYR A 122 -8.85 -21.00 4.04
C TYR A 122 -8.86 -21.41 5.52
N SER A 123 -10.03 -21.54 6.15
CA SER A 123 -10.13 -22.05 7.53
C SER A 123 -10.01 -23.57 7.64
N ARG A 124 -10.07 -24.31 6.52
CA ARG A 124 -10.12 -25.79 6.53
C ARG A 124 -9.13 -26.39 5.55
N THR A 125 -8.20 -27.20 6.04
CA THR A 125 -7.17 -27.85 5.22
C THR A 125 -7.74 -28.65 4.05
N MET A 126 -8.85 -29.36 4.25
CA MET A 126 -9.53 -30.12 3.20
C MET A 126 -10.04 -29.21 2.07
N LEU A 127 -10.61 -28.05 2.41
CA LEU A 127 -11.12 -27.11 1.42
C LEU A 127 -9.99 -26.42 0.64
N ILE A 128 -8.85 -26.16 1.30
CA ILE A 128 -7.64 -25.68 0.62
C ILE A 128 -7.12 -26.72 -0.36
N ALA A 129 -7.08 -28.00 0.02
CA ALA A 129 -6.66 -29.08 -0.87
C ALA A 129 -7.57 -29.17 -2.11
N TRP A 130 -8.88 -29.11 -1.91
CA TRP A 130 -9.85 -29.10 -3.02
C TRP A 130 -9.71 -27.86 -3.90
N LEU A 131 -9.53 -26.68 -3.28
CA LEU A 131 -9.27 -25.44 -4.03
C LEU A 131 -8.11 -25.64 -5.00
N ARG A 132 -6.98 -26.10 -4.48
CA ARG A 132 -5.76 -26.31 -5.28
C ARG A 132 -5.94 -27.32 -6.40
N GLU A 133 -6.79 -28.33 -6.23
CA GLU A 133 -7.09 -29.31 -7.27
C GLU A 133 -7.73 -28.65 -8.50
N PHE A 134 -8.76 -27.82 -8.32
CA PHE A 134 -9.48 -27.21 -9.45
C PHE A 134 -8.91 -25.86 -9.90
N THR A 135 -8.02 -25.25 -9.13
CA THR A 135 -7.32 -24.01 -9.51
C THR A 135 -5.91 -24.26 -10.04
N GLU A 136 -5.49 -25.52 -10.23
CA GLU A 136 -4.11 -25.89 -10.62
C GLU A 136 -3.06 -25.30 -9.65
N GLY A 137 -3.37 -25.35 -8.35
CA GLY A 137 -2.51 -24.83 -7.29
C GLY A 137 -2.58 -23.32 -7.08
N LYS A 138 -3.40 -22.58 -7.84
CA LYS A 138 -3.53 -21.12 -7.68
C LYS A 138 -4.39 -20.75 -6.47
N ASP A 139 -3.91 -19.78 -5.68
CA ASP A 139 -4.68 -19.23 -4.57
C ASP A 139 -5.74 -18.22 -5.04
N LEU A 140 -6.84 -18.12 -4.28
CA LEU A 140 -7.87 -17.10 -4.50
C LEU A 140 -7.44 -15.73 -3.97
N ILE A 141 -6.68 -15.70 -2.88
CA ILE A 141 -6.14 -14.47 -2.32
C ILE A 141 -4.91 -14.11 -3.16
N ARG A 142 -4.97 -12.97 -3.84
CA ARG A 142 -3.85 -12.42 -4.60
C ARG A 142 -3.29 -11.19 -3.90
N PRO A 143 -2.13 -11.32 -3.22
CA PRO A 143 -1.46 -10.18 -2.62
C PRO A 143 -1.17 -9.11 -3.67
N ALA A 144 -1.55 -7.88 -3.37
CA ALA A 144 -1.16 -6.70 -4.13
C ALA A 144 -0.24 -5.82 -3.28
N VAL A 145 0.34 -4.79 -3.90
CA VAL A 145 1.13 -3.76 -3.21
C VAL A 145 0.33 -3.12 -2.06
N THR A 146 -1.00 -3.08 -2.17
CA THR A 146 -1.88 -2.44 -1.20
C THR A 146 -3.00 -3.37 -0.74
N ARG A 147 -3.52 -3.13 0.47
CA ARG A 147 -4.53 -4.00 1.10
C ARG A 147 -5.87 -3.97 0.37
N PHE A 148 -6.29 -2.80 -0.15
CA PHE A 148 -7.56 -2.71 -0.87
C PHE A 148 -7.43 -3.32 -2.26
N ALA A 149 -6.32 -3.11 -2.97
CA ALA A 149 -6.06 -3.81 -4.23
C ALA A 149 -6.10 -5.34 -4.05
N THR A 150 -5.53 -5.88 -2.97
CA THR A 150 -5.63 -7.30 -2.62
C THR A 150 -7.08 -7.78 -2.54
N THR A 151 -7.98 -6.97 -1.96
CA THR A 151 -9.41 -7.29 -1.86
C THR A 151 -10.06 -7.40 -3.24
N TYR A 152 -9.81 -6.45 -4.13
CA TYR A 152 -10.41 -6.45 -5.48
C TYR A 152 -9.84 -7.55 -6.37
N LEU A 153 -8.53 -7.83 -6.29
CA LEU A 153 -7.94 -8.98 -7.01
C LEU A 153 -8.51 -10.31 -6.51
N THR A 154 -8.78 -10.43 -5.20
CA THR A 154 -9.42 -11.61 -4.62
C THR A 154 -10.83 -11.80 -5.16
N LEU A 155 -11.62 -10.73 -5.29
CA LEU A 155 -12.95 -10.80 -5.92
C LEU A 155 -12.86 -11.21 -7.39
N SER A 156 -11.89 -10.69 -8.14
CA SER A 156 -11.65 -11.11 -9.52
C SER A 156 -11.36 -12.61 -9.63
N CYS A 157 -10.57 -13.16 -8.70
CA CYS A 157 -10.31 -14.60 -8.65
C CYS A 157 -11.56 -15.42 -8.32
N LEU A 158 -12.37 -14.95 -7.37
CA LEU A 158 -13.64 -15.59 -7.04
C LEU A 158 -14.58 -15.65 -8.26
N GLU A 159 -14.64 -14.58 -9.04
CA GLU A 159 -15.45 -14.57 -10.28
C GLU A 159 -14.87 -15.52 -11.34
N GLN A 160 -13.54 -15.50 -11.55
CA GLN A 160 -12.86 -16.39 -12.49
C GLN A 160 -13.12 -17.87 -12.18
N HIS A 161 -13.18 -18.25 -10.90
CA HIS A 161 -13.39 -19.63 -10.45
C HIS A 161 -14.82 -19.93 -10.00
N LYS A 162 -15.78 -19.01 -10.24
CA LYS A 162 -17.16 -19.11 -9.74
C LYS A 162 -17.85 -20.41 -10.13
N GLY A 163 -17.74 -20.86 -11.38
CA GLY A 163 -18.37 -22.09 -11.85
C GLY A 163 -17.86 -23.33 -11.09
N ALA A 164 -16.54 -23.44 -10.94
CA ALA A 164 -15.92 -24.54 -10.21
C ALA A 164 -16.29 -24.50 -8.71
N LEU A 165 -16.31 -23.31 -8.11
CA LEU A 165 -16.73 -23.12 -6.73
C LEU A 165 -18.20 -23.53 -6.53
N ILE A 166 -19.12 -23.09 -7.38
CA ILE A 166 -20.52 -23.48 -7.27
C ILE A 166 -20.66 -25.01 -7.41
N ASN A 167 -20.01 -25.64 -8.40
CA ASN A 167 -20.14 -27.08 -8.63
C ASN A 167 -19.58 -27.94 -7.49
N LYS A 168 -18.54 -27.48 -6.79
CA LYS A 168 -17.90 -28.23 -5.69
C LYS A 168 -18.54 -27.98 -4.32
N PHE A 169 -19.32 -26.90 -4.17
CA PHE A 169 -19.90 -26.46 -2.90
C PHE A 169 -21.44 -26.38 -2.89
N SER A 170 -22.12 -26.79 -3.98
CA SER A 170 -23.58 -27.00 -4.02
C SER A 170 -23.93 -28.38 -3.46
#